data_AF-A0A0D2T419-F1
#
_entry.id   AF-A0A0D2T419-F1
#
_cell.length_a   1.000
_cell.length_b   1.000
_cell.length_c   1.000
_cell.angle_alpha   90.00
_cell.angle_beta   90.00
_cell.angle_gamma   90.00
#
_symmetry.space_group_name_H-M   'P 1'
#
loop_
_entity.id
_entity.type
_entity.pdbx_description
1 polymer ?
#
loop_
_entity_poly.entity_id
_entity_poly.type
_entity_poly.pdbx_seq_one_letter_code
_entity_poly.pdbx_strand_id
1 'polypeptide(L)'
;MSARGFLSQKLQQEIQAKPEAYPFQEILYCNIGNPQSLGQKSITFFREVLALCDHPAILAKSETQALFSADSIERARKILDQIPGRATGAYSHSQGIKGLRDTIAAAIEARDGFPADPNDIFMTDGASPA
;
A
#
# COMPACT_ATOMS: atom_id res chain seq x y z
N MET A 1 -11.99 -10.14 22.59
CA MET A 1 -12.81 -9.25 21.74
C MET A 1 -12.39 -9.47 20.29
N SER A 2 -13.29 -9.91 19.42
CA SER A 2 -12.96 -10.10 18.00
C SER A 2 -12.94 -8.74 17.31
N ALA A 3 -11.82 -8.36 16.71
CA ALA A 3 -11.71 -7.15 15.90
C ALA A 3 -12.62 -7.19 14.65
N ARG A 4 -13.12 -8.37 14.26
CA ARG A 4 -13.79 -8.62 12.97
C ARG A 4 -15.28 -8.25 12.89
N GLY A 5 -15.80 -7.47 13.84
CA GLY A 5 -17.02 -6.69 13.60
C GLY A 5 -18.33 -7.44 13.36
N PHE A 6 -18.50 -8.69 13.80
CA PHE A 6 -19.78 -9.40 13.66
C PHE A 6 -20.97 -8.64 14.24
N LEU A 7 -20.77 -8.00 15.40
CA LEU A 7 -21.80 -7.17 16.04
C LEU A 7 -22.13 -5.92 15.22
N SER A 8 -21.10 -5.23 14.71
CA SER A 8 -21.29 -4.04 13.88
C SER A 8 -21.96 -4.35 12.54
N GLN A 9 -21.66 -5.50 11.93
CA GLN A 9 -22.36 -5.95 10.71
C GLN A 9 -23.85 -6.19 10.97
N LYS A 10 -24.18 -6.89 12.06
CA LYS A 10 -25.57 -7.12 12.45
C LYS A 10 -26.30 -5.82 12.73
N LEU A 11 -25.68 -4.92 13.48
CA LEU A 11 -26.25 -3.62 13.80
C LEU A 11 -26.45 -2.77 12.54
N GLN A 12 -25.55 -2.84 11.56
CA GLN A 12 -25.70 -2.12 10.30
C GLN A 12 -26.91 -2.60 9.50
N GLN A 13 -27.14 -3.92 9.48
CA GLN A 13 -28.35 -4.51 8.88
C GLN A 13 -29.63 -4.08 9.63
N GLU A 14 -29.59 -4.04 10.96
CA GLU A 14 -30.72 -3.61 11.78
C GLU A 14 -31.08 -2.13 11.58
N ILE A 15 -30.09 -1.23 11.52
CA ILE A 15 -30.30 0.20 11.20
C ILE A 15 -30.90 0.35 9.80
N GLN A 16 -30.41 -0.41 8.82
CA GLN A 16 -30.91 -0.34 7.45
C GLN A 16 -32.36 -0.85 7.33
N ALA A 17 -32.72 -1.88 8.10
CA ALA A 17 -34.07 -2.45 8.11
C ALA A 17 -35.07 -1.63 8.95
N LYS A 18 -34.61 -1.01 10.04
CA LYS A 18 -35.43 -0.23 10.99
C LYS A 18 -34.70 1.04 11.45
N PRO A 19 -34.59 2.07 10.60
CA PRO A 19 -33.86 3.30 10.94
C PRO A 19 -34.40 3.97 12.20
N GLU A 20 -35.73 3.97 12.37
CA GLU A 20 -36.42 4.60 13.51
C GLU A 20 -36.16 3.91 14.86
N ALA A 21 -35.63 2.68 14.85
CA ALA A 21 -35.39 1.90 16.07
C ALA A 21 -34.12 2.34 16.81
N TYR A 22 -33.26 3.14 16.17
CA TYR A 22 -31.98 3.58 16.72
C TYR A 22 -31.87 5.11 16.72
N PRO A 23 -31.25 5.72 17.74
CA PRO A 23 -31.07 7.17 17.80
C PRO A 23 -29.92 7.70 16.90
N PHE A 24 -29.44 6.89 15.95
CA PHE A 24 -28.33 7.20 15.05
C PHE A 24 -28.53 6.51 13.69
N GLN A 25 -27.95 7.08 12.64
CA GLN A 25 -28.15 6.61 11.26
C GLN A 25 -26.94 5.84 10.71
N GLU A 26 -25.78 5.99 11.33
CA GLU A 26 -24.52 5.40 10.85
C GLU A 26 -23.71 4.79 12.00
N ILE A 27 -22.89 3.80 11.65
CA ILE A 27 -21.93 3.17 12.57
C ILE A 27 -20.55 3.74 12.29
N LEU A 28 -19.97 4.40 13.29
CA LEU A 28 -18.56 4.80 13.25
C LEU A 28 -17.70 3.65 13.77
N TYR A 29 -16.88 3.08 12.88
CA TYR A 29 -16.00 1.96 13.19
C TYR A 29 -14.72 2.43 13.91
N CYS A 30 -14.72 2.39 15.24
CA CYS A 30 -13.56 2.71 16.08
C CYS A 30 -12.77 1.49 16.57
N ASN A 31 -13.08 0.30 16.04
CA ASN A 31 -12.53 -0.98 16.50
C ASN A 31 -11.32 -1.49 15.70
N ILE A 32 -11.00 -0.87 14.56
CA ILE A 32 -9.86 -1.22 13.71
C ILE A 32 -9.15 0.07 13.29
N GLY A 33 -7.82 0.08 13.38
CA GLY A 33 -7.00 1.15 12.79
C GLY A 33 -7.02 1.08 11.27
N ASN A 34 -8.08 1.60 10.65
CA ASN A 34 -8.24 1.69 9.19
C ASN A 34 -8.47 3.16 8.77
N PRO A 35 -7.42 3.99 8.74
CA PRO A 35 -7.56 5.43 8.63
C PRO A 35 -8.20 5.92 7.32
N GLN A 36 -7.94 5.23 6.20
CA GLN A 36 -8.50 5.62 4.90
C GLN A 36 -10.02 5.41 4.86
N SER A 37 -10.55 4.40 5.55
CA SER A 37 -12.00 4.23 5.71
C SER A 37 -12.66 5.33 6.54
N LEU A 38 -11.87 6.12 7.29
CA LEU A 38 -12.32 7.29 8.05
C LEU A 38 -11.95 8.61 7.37
N GLY A 39 -11.61 8.59 6.08
CA GLY A 39 -11.40 9.78 5.27
C GLY A 39 -9.95 10.28 5.20
N GLN A 40 -8.97 9.56 5.75
CA GLN A 40 -7.57 9.89 5.49
C GLN A 40 -7.30 9.76 3.98
N LYS A 41 -6.92 10.87 3.34
CA LYS A 41 -6.54 10.87 1.91
C LYS A 41 -5.26 10.04 1.70
N SER A 42 -5.20 9.36 0.57
CA SER A 42 -3.98 8.67 0.15
C SER A 42 -2.86 9.68 -0.16
N ILE A 43 -1.62 9.26 0.03
CA ILE A 43 -0.45 10.06 -0.33
C ILE A 43 -0.26 9.98 -1.86
N THR A 44 -0.32 11.13 -2.53
CA THR A 44 -0.32 11.23 -4.00
C THR A 44 0.90 10.57 -4.63
N PHE A 45 2.11 10.88 -4.14
CA PHE A 45 3.36 10.32 -4.66
C PHE A 45 3.34 8.78 -4.71
N PHE A 46 2.87 8.11 -3.64
CA PHE A 46 2.77 6.65 -3.64
C PHE A 46 1.77 6.13 -4.67
N ARG A 47 0.67 6.85 -4.88
CA ARG A 47 -0.37 6.43 -5.83
C ARG A 47 0.09 6.61 -7.27
N GLU A 48 0.81 7.69 -7.56
CA GLU A 48 1.41 7.96 -8.86
C GLU A 48 2.45 6.89 -9.22
N VAL A 49 3.42 6.61 -8.33
CA VAL A 49 4.45 5.60 -8.55
C VAL A 49 3.84 4.23 -8.81
N LEU A 50 2.85 3.83 -7.99
CA LEU A 50 2.19 2.53 -8.16
C LEU A 50 1.44 2.44 -9.50
N ALA A 51 0.71 3.49 -9.90
CA ALA A 51 0.03 3.53 -11.20
C ALA A 51 1.01 3.39 -12.37
N LEU A 52 2.17 4.03 -12.29
CA LEU A 52 3.22 3.96 -13.30
C LEU A 52 3.90 2.58 -13.35
N CYS A 53 4.05 1.90 -12.21
CA CYS A 53 4.56 0.53 -12.15
C CYS A 53 3.54 -0.50 -12.64
N ASP A 54 2.25 -0.30 -12.35
CA ASP A 54 1.16 -1.21 -12.77
C ASP A 54 0.87 -1.10 -14.28
N HIS A 55 1.00 0.11 -14.85
CA HIS A 55 0.84 0.33 -16.29
C HIS A 55 2.06 1.00 -16.93
N PRO A 56 3.21 0.29 -17.05
CA PRO A 56 4.48 0.90 -17.44
C PRO A 56 4.49 1.47 -18.86
N ALA A 57 3.55 1.08 -19.73
CA ALA A 57 3.42 1.65 -21.07
C ALA A 57 3.12 3.16 -21.06
N ILE A 58 2.52 3.69 -19.99
CA ILE A 58 2.26 5.13 -19.88
C ILE A 58 3.55 5.93 -19.71
N LEU A 59 4.64 5.34 -19.20
CA LEU A 59 5.93 6.04 -19.05
C LEU A 59 6.53 6.51 -20.39
N ALA A 60 6.07 5.96 -21.51
CA ALA A 60 6.49 6.32 -22.86
C ALA A 60 5.57 7.36 -23.54
N LYS A 61 4.46 7.74 -22.91
CA LYS A 61 3.50 8.73 -23.43
C LYS A 61 4.01 10.15 -23.18
N SER A 62 3.83 11.04 -24.14
CA SER A 62 4.25 12.44 -24.01
C SER A 62 3.48 13.19 -22.92
N GLU A 63 2.24 12.79 -22.68
CA GLU A 63 1.32 13.38 -21.71
C GLU A 63 1.72 13.07 -20.26
N THR A 64 2.55 12.03 -20.03
CA THR A 64 2.87 11.56 -18.69
C THR A 64 3.55 12.62 -17.84
N GLN A 65 4.38 13.48 -18.43
CA GLN A 65 5.03 14.58 -17.71
C GLN A 65 4.05 15.66 -17.26
N ALA A 66 2.88 15.77 -17.91
CA ALA A 66 1.83 16.70 -17.51
C ALA A 66 0.89 16.11 -16.44
N LEU A 67 0.81 14.78 -16.35
CA LEU A 67 -0.13 14.07 -15.48
C LEU A 67 0.49 13.59 -14.16
N PHE A 68 1.80 13.36 -14.14
CA PHE A 68 2.50 12.81 -12.98
C PHE A 68 3.67 13.72 -12.58
N SER A 69 3.95 13.78 -11.29
CA SER A 69 5.14 14.46 -10.80
C SER A 69 6.43 13.83 -11.34
N ALA A 70 7.45 14.67 -11.56
CA ALA A 70 8.71 14.25 -12.17
C ALA A 70 9.45 13.20 -11.32
N ASP A 71 9.40 13.34 -10.00
CA ASP A 71 9.99 12.43 -9.03
C ASP A 71 9.23 11.11 -8.93
N SER A 72 7.90 11.10 -9.08
CA SER A 72 7.13 9.84 -9.22
C SER A 72 7.52 9.06 -10.47
N ILE A 73 7.70 9.76 -11.59
CA ILE A 73 8.14 9.15 -12.86
C ILE A 73 9.54 8.54 -12.71
N GLU A 74 10.48 9.30 -12.12
CA GLU A 74 11.84 8.82 -11.85
C GLU A 74 11.82 7.60 -10.93
N ARG A 75 11.06 7.67 -9.82
CA ARG A 75 10.94 6.58 -8.86
C ARG A 75 10.36 5.32 -9.50
N ALA A 76 9.33 5.44 -10.33
CA ALA A 76 8.72 4.30 -11.02
C ALA A 76 9.72 3.63 -11.97
N ARG A 77 10.51 4.41 -12.73
CA ARG A 77 11.57 3.85 -13.60
C ARG A 77 12.62 3.09 -12.78
N LYS A 78 13.10 3.69 -11.69
CA LYS A 78 14.08 3.04 -10.79
C LYS A 78 13.57 1.73 -10.22
N ILE A 79 12.31 1.67 -9.78
CA ILE A 79 11.69 0.45 -9.26
C ILE A 79 11.60 -0.61 -10.37
N LEU A 80 11.10 -0.24 -11.55
CA LEU A 80 10.95 -1.17 -12.67
C LEU A 80 12.30 -1.80 -13.07
N ASP A 81 13.37 -1.01 -13.08
CA ASP A 81 14.72 -1.49 -13.43
C ASP A 81 15.32 -2.43 -12.37
N GLN A 82 14.76 -2.48 -11.15
CA GLN A 82 15.13 -3.45 -10.12
C GLN A 82 14.37 -4.78 -10.24
N ILE A 83 13.33 -4.84 -11.08
CA ILE A 83 12.50 -6.04 -11.28
C ILE A 83 13.06 -6.85 -12.47
N PRO A 84 13.37 -8.15 -12.29
CA PRO A 84 13.81 -8.99 -13.40
C PRO A 84 12.84 -8.94 -14.58
N GLY A 85 13.37 -8.62 -15.76
CA GLY A 85 12.58 -8.48 -16.99
C GLY A 85 11.52 -7.37 -16.96
N ARG A 86 11.55 -6.46 -15.98
CA ARG A 86 10.51 -5.44 -15.72
C ARG A 86 9.10 -6.05 -15.62
N ALA A 87 9.02 -7.33 -15.24
CA ALA A 87 7.78 -8.09 -15.19
C ALA A 87 7.10 -7.95 -13.82
N THR A 88 6.33 -6.89 -13.63
CA THR A 88 5.68 -6.55 -12.34
C THR A 88 4.65 -7.56 -11.86
N GLY A 89 4.11 -8.39 -12.76
CA GLY A 89 3.16 -9.46 -12.42
C GLY A 89 3.78 -10.84 -12.21
N ALA A 90 5.11 -10.99 -12.35
CA ALA A 90 5.78 -12.28 -12.14
C ALA A 90 6.03 -12.54 -10.65
N TYR A 91 6.15 -13.82 -10.27
CA TYR A 91 6.63 -14.16 -8.94
C TYR A 91 8.04 -13.59 -8.72
N SER A 92 8.26 -13.09 -7.51
CA SER A 92 9.60 -12.69 -7.06
C SER A 92 10.29 -13.83 -6.31
N HIS A 93 11.53 -13.60 -5.87
CA HIS A 93 12.18 -14.49 -4.90
C HIS A 93 11.31 -14.62 -3.64
N SER A 94 11.40 -15.74 -2.90
CA SER A 94 10.55 -15.97 -1.71
C SER A 94 10.68 -14.90 -0.62
N GLN A 95 11.82 -14.20 -0.57
CA GLN A 95 12.07 -13.07 0.33
C GLN A 95 11.59 -11.71 -0.23
N GLY A 96 11.26 -11.64 -1.51
CA GLY A 96 10.99 -10.42 -2.27
C GLY A 96 12.10 -10.02 -3.24
N ILE A 97 11.80 -9.04 -4.10
CA ILE A 97 12.72 -8.49 -5.11
C ILE A 97 13.99 -7.95 -4.45
N LYS A 98 15.16 -8.44 -4.86
CA LYS A 98 16.44 -8.09 -4.22
C LYS A 98 16.69 -6.58 -4.20
N GLY A 99 16.51 -5.87 -5.32
CA GLY A 99 16.75 -4.42 -5.36
C GLY A 99 15.84 -3.62 -4.42
N LEU A 100 14.62 -4.10 -4.15
CA LEU A 100 13.73 -3.50 -3.16
C LEU A 100 14.22 -3.79 -1.74
N ARG A 101 14.66 -5.02 -1.45
CA ARG A 101 15.29 -5.35 -0.15
C ARG A 101 16.55 -4.53 0.11
N ASP A 102 17.40 -4.34 -0.90
CA ASP A 102 18.59 -3.48 -0.81
C ASP A 102 18.18 -2.03 -0.45
N THR A 103 17.09 -1.53 -1.03
CA THR A 103 16.55 -0.20 -0.74
C THR A 103 16.01 -0.09 0.69
N ILE A 104 15.34 -1.13 1.18
CA ILE A 104 14.83 -1.19 2.56
C ILE A 104 16.00 -1.25 3.56
N ALA A 105 17.01 -2.08 3.30
CA ALA A 105 18.21 -2.18 4.13
C ALA A 105 18.91 -0.82 4.26
N ALA A 106 19.14 -0.13 3.15
CA ALA A 106 19.73 1.21 3.15
C ALA A 106 18.90 2.23 3.94
N ALA A 107 17.56 2.13 3.90
CA ALA A 107 16.68 3.01 4.67
C ALA A 107 16.71 2.71 6.18
N ILE A 108 16.81 1.43 6.57
CA ILE A 108 16.99 1.01 7.97
C ILE A 108 18.33 1.54 8.49
N GLU A 109 19.41 1.35 7.71
CA GLU A 109 20.73 1.85 8.07
C GLU A 109 20.76 3.38 8.23
N ALA A 110 20.14 4.11 7.30
CA ALA A 110 20.05 5.57 7.40
C ALA A 110 19.23 6.04 8.61
N ARG A 111 18.20 5.29 9.02
CA ARG A 111 17.38 5.59 10.20
C ARG A 111 18.11 5.32 11.50
N ASP A 112 18.83 4.20 11.57
CA ASP A 112 19.37 3.65 12.83
C ASP A 112 20.85 3.97 13.04
N GLY A 113 21.60 4.28 11.98
CA GLY A 113 23.05 4.48 12.03
C GLY A 113 23.86 3.19 12.13
N PHE A 114 23.23 2.03 11.87
CA PHE A 114 23.85 0.70 11.90
C PHE A 114 23.57 -0.05 10.61
N PRO A 115 24.53 -0.83 10.09
CA PRO A 115 24.35 -1.56 8.85
C PRO A 115 23.19 -2.57 8.95
N ALA A 116 22.44 -2.70 7.86
CA ALA A 116 21.39 -3.71 7.71
C ALA A 116 21.70 -4.61 6.51
N ASP A 117 21.59 -5.94 6.67
CA ASP A 117 21.78 -6.88 5.57
C ASP A 117 20.45 -7.11 4.84
N PRO A 118 20.35 -6.86 3.52
CA PRO A 118 19.14 -7.16 2.75
C PRO A 118 18.75 -8.66 2.75
N ASN A 119 19.66 -9.57 3.06
CA ASN A 119 19.38 -11.02 3.18
C ASN A 119 18.60 -11.37 4.45
N ASP A 120 18.59 -10.49 5.45
CA ASP A 120 17.79 -10.63 6.67
C ASP A 120 16.37 -10.07 6.50
N ILE A 121 16.04 -9.50 5.33
CA ILE A 121 14.76 -8.85 5.05
C ILE A 121 13.84 -9.79 4.27
N PHE A 122 12.64 -10.01 4.82
CA PHE A 122 11.55 -10.74 4.16
C PHE A 122 10.38 -9.79 3.91
N MET A 123 9.96 -9.66 2.66
CA MET A 123 8.76 -8.93 2.29
C MET A 123 7.53 -9.84 2.43
N THR A 124 6.52 -9.37 3.15
CA THR A 124 5.28 -10.12 3.44
C THR A 124 4.04 -9.28 3.12
N ASP A 125 2.88 -9.93 3.01
CA ASP A 125 1.58 -9.28 2.77
C ASP A 125 1.06 -8.57 4.02
N GLY A 126 1.73 -7.46 4.37
CA GLY A 126 1.59 -6.82 5.67
C GLY A 126 2.35 -7.58 6.76
N ALA A 127 2.27 -7.11 8.00
CA ALA A 127 2.99 -7.72 9.12
C ALA A 127 2.34 -9.02 9.64
N SER A 128 1.06 -9.25 9.37
CA SER A 128 0.30 -10.39 9.91
C SER A 128 0.82 -11.79 9.53
N PRO A 129 1.39 -12.04 8.34
CA PRO A 129 1.94 -13.35 7.98
C PRO A 129 3.34 -13.64 8.52
N ALA A 130 3.98 -12.69 9.21
CA ALA A 130 5.34 -12.84 9.74
C ALA A 130 5.41 -13.74 11.00
#